data_AF-A0A847GLW8-F1
#
_entry.id   AF-A0A847GLW8-F1
#
_cell.length_a   1.000
_cell.length_b   1.000
_cell.length_c   1.000
_cell.angle_alpha   90.00
_cell.angle_beta   90.00
_cell.angle_gamma   90.00
#
_symmetry.space_group_name_H-M   'P 1'
#
loop_
_entity.id
_entity.type
_entity.pdbx_description
1 polymer ?
#
loop_
_entity_poly.entity_id
_entity_poly.type
_entity_poly.pdbx_seq_one_letter_code
_entity_poly.pdbx_strand_id
1 'polypeptide(L)'
;MKDIDPILKGLENIVWWAVNVLKCPFQIGDRVEVRTEEGVKQGVVTSFMMKRIDDMTFFLEVEGDGGEKLTPKRPCDILRKIDTIEPSAEL
;
A
#
# COMPACT_ATOMS: atom_id res chain seq x y z
N MET A 1 -4.38 -19.63 -30.29
CA MET A 1 -4.54 -19.39 -28.85
C MET A 1 -5.99 -18.98 -28.63
N LYS A 2 -6.73 -19.63 -27.72
CA LYS A 2 -8.14 -19.30 -27.46
C LYS A 2 -8.19 -18.01 -26.63
N ASP A 3 -8.86 -16.98 -27.13
CA ASP A 3 -9.12 -15.76 -26.38
C ASP A 3 -9.85 -16.10 -25.08
N ILE A 4 -9.28 -15.68 -23.95
CA ILE A 4 -9.87 -15.88 -22.64
C ILE A 4 -11.14 -15.04 -22.55
N ASP A 5 -12.24 -15.68 -22.14
CA ASP A 5 -13.53 -15.03 -21.89
C ASP A 5 -13.34 -13.77 -21.02
N PRO A 6 -13.86 -12.60 -21.42
CA PRO A 6 -13.75 -11.35 -20.65
C PRO A 6 -14.19 -11.47 -19.19
N ILE A 7 -15.16 -12.34 -18.89
CA ILE A 7 -15.64 -12.61 -17.53
C ILE A 7 -14.57 -13.34 -16.72
N LEU A 8 -13.92 -14.35 -17.32
CA LEU A 8 -12.82 -15.08 -16.67
C LEU A 8 -11.64 -14.15 -16.39
N LYS A 9 -11.29 -13.27 -17.35
CA LYS A 9 -10.28 -12.24 -17.15
C LYS A 9 -10.67 -11.27 -16.03
N GLY A 10 -11.96 -10.95 -15.89
CA GLY A 10 -12.49 -10.13 -14.80
C GLY A 10 -12.31 -10.80 -13.43
N LEU A 11 -12.71 -12.06 -13.31
CA LEU A 11 -12.58 -12.87 -12.09
C LEU A 11 -11.12 -13.07 -11.68
N GLU A 12 -10.23 -13.35 -12.63
CA GLU A 12 -8.79 -13.47 -12.38
C GLU A 12 -8.24 -12.19 -11.74
N ASN A 13 -8.66 -11.00 -12.20
CA ASN A 13 -8.23 -9.73 -11.59
C ASN A 13 -8.75 -9.57 -10.16
N ILE A 14 -9.98 -10.01 -9.86
CA ILE A 14 -10.59 -9.89 -8.51
C ILE A 14 -9.93 -10.85 -7.53
N VAL A 15 -9.70 -12.10 -7.93
CA VAL A 15 -9.01 -13.08 -7.07
C VAL A 15 -7.59 -12.63 -6.80
N TRP A 16 -6.91 -12.15 -7.84
CA TRP A 16 -5.58 -11.59 -7.68
C TRP A 16 -5.56 -10.34 -6.78
N TRP A 17 -6.55 -9.45 -6.91
CA TRP A 17 -6.77 -8.31 -6.00
C TRP A 17 -6.86 -8.78 -4.54
N ALA A 18 -7.75 -9.72 -4.26
CA ALA A 18 -7.98 -10.22 -2.91
C ALA A 18 -6.72 -10.85 -2.32
N VAL A 19 -6.02 -11.69 -3.09
CA VAL A 19 -4.81 -12.38 -2.62
C VAL A 19 -3.69 -11.41 -2.29
N ASN A 20 -3.49 -10.35 -3.07
CA ASN A 20 -2.40 -9.41 -2.81
C ASN A 20 -2.73 -8.37 -1.74
N VAL A 21 -3.99 -7.94 -1.63
CA VAL A 21 -4.44 -7.14 -0.47
C VAL A 21 -4.23 -7.95 0.82
N LEU A 22 -4.58 -9.24 0.83
CA LEU A 22 -4.34 -10.13 1.97
C LEU A 22 -2.86 -10.38 2.28
N LYS A 23 -1.97 -10.22 1.28
CA LYS A 23 -0.51 -10.35 1.45
C LYS A 23 0.17 -9.01 1.80
N CYS A 24 -0.55 -7.89 1.75
CA CYS A 24 0.00 -6.61 2.13
C CYS A 24 0.32 -6.62 3.63
N PRO A 25 1.59 -6.40 4.04
CA PRO A 25 1.96 -6.40 5.45
C PRO A 25 1.52 -5.10 6.16
N PHE A 26 0.99 -4.13 5.42
CA PHE A 26 0.55 -2.82 5.93
C PHE A 26 -0.98 -2.73 5.94
N GLN A 27 -1.51 -2.07 6.96
CA GLN A 27 -2.93 -1.84 7.20
C GLN A 27 -3.24 -0.34 7.29
N ILE A 28 -4.50 0.05 7.06
CA ILE A 28 -4.96 1.41 7.38
C ILE A 28 -4.72 1.68 8.87
N GLY A 29 -4.14 2.83 9.18
CA GLY A 29 -3.71 3.22 10.52
C GLY A 29 -2.26 2.88 10.83
N ASP A 30 -1.58 2.06 10.01
CA ASP A 30 -0.16 1.80 10.22
C ASP A 30 0.68 3.04 9.96
N ARG A 31 1.61 3.32 10.88
CA ARG A 31 2.65 4.30 10.65
C ARG A 31 3.79 3.67 9.86
N VAL A 32 4.23 4.32 8.79
CA VAL A 32 5.19 3.75 7.84
C VAL A 32 6.24 4.77 7.41
N GLU A 33 7.42 4.26 7.02
CA GLU A 33 8.42 5.01 6.27
C GLU A 33 8.25 4.76 4.77
N VAL A 34 8.11 5.84 4.01
CA VAL A 34 7.90 5.82 2.56
C VAL A 34 9.06 6.52 1.86
N ARG A 35 9.63 5.88 0.85
CA ARG A 35 10.59 6.48 -0.08
C ARG A 35 9.85 7.33 -1.11
N THR A 36 10.22 8.60 -1.19
CA THR A 36 9.72 9.58 -2.15
C THR A 36 10.86 10.14 -2.98
N GLU A 37 10.55 10.92 -4.01
CA GLU A 37 11.56 11.62 -4.83
C GLU A 37 12.36 12.64 -4.01
N GLU A 38 11.77 13.18 -2.94
CA GLU A 38 12.39 14.15 -2.02
C GLU A 38 13.17 13.48 -0.88
N GLY A 39 13.19 12.14 -0.81
CA GLY A 39 13.81 11.37 0.26
C GLY A 39 12.82 10.49 1.02
N VAL A 40 13.23 10.00 2.20
CA VAL A 40 12.37 9.17 3.05
C VAL A 40 11.48 10.07 3.90
N LYS A 41 10.17 9.80 3.88
CA LYS A 41 9.16 10.50 4.68
C LYS A 41 8.39 9.51 5.54
N GLN A 42 7.78 10.00 6.61
CA GLN A 42 6.94 9.21 7.50
C GLN A 42 5.49 9.68 7.40
N GLY A 43 4.57 8.76 7.64
CA GLY A 43 3.15 9.06 7.66
C GLY A 43 2.30 7.87 8.06
N VAL A 44 0.99 8.06 8.02
CA VAL A 44 -0.01 7.04 8.38
C VAL A 44 -0.72 6.56 7.12
N VAL A 45 -0.85 5.25 6.95
CA VAL A 45 -1.64 4.66 5.87
C VAL A 45 -3.12 5.03 6.09
N THR A 46 -3.72 5.74 5.14
CA THR A 46 -5.12 6.20 5.22
C THR A 46 -6.03 5.47 4.25
N SER A 47 -5.51 4.96 3.13
CA SER A 47 -6.33 4.21 2.18
C SER A 47 -5.54 3.19 1.36
N PHE A 48 -6.27 2.25 0.76
CA PHE A 48 -5.76 1.32 -0.24
C PHE A 48 -6.34 1.70 -1.60
N MET A 49 -5.47 2.09 -2.54
CA MET A 49 -5.88 2.38 -3.91
C MET A 49 -5.27 1.37 -4.87
N MET A 50 -6.12 0.83 -5.75
CA MET A 50 -5.66 -0.01 -6.85
C MET A 50 -5.95 0.67 -8.17
N LYS A 51 -4.88 1.01 -8.88
CA LYS A 51 -4.95 1.48 -10.26
C LYS A 51 -4.46 0.36 -11.17
N ARG A 52 -5.32 -0.06 -12.09
CA ARG A 52 -4.94 -0.99 -13.16
C ARG A 52 -3.98 -0.26 -14.09
N ILE A 53 -2.69 -0.46 -13.88
CA ILE A 53 -1.63 -0.19 -14.84
C ILE A 53 -1.07 -1.56 -15.19
N ASP A 54 -0.62 -1.74 -16.43
CA ASP A 54 -0.20 -3.00 -17.05
C ASP A 54 0.80 -3.84 -16.20
N ASP A 55 1.38 -3.26 -15.14
CA ASP A 55 2.32 -3.86 -14.19
C ASP A 55 1.81 -3.97 -12.73
N MET A 56 0.50 -4.22 -12.51
CA MET A 56 0.05 -4.82 -11.24
C MET A 56 0.45 -4.04 -9.97
N THR A 57 0.31 -2.71 -9.98
CA THR A 57 0.90 -1.87 -8.93
C THR A 57 -0.12 -1.51 -7.86
N PHE A 58 0.16 -1.90 -6.61
CA PHE A 58 -0.58 -1.49 -5.41
C PHE A 58 -0.10 -0.11 -4.97
N PHE A 59 -1.03 0.80 -4.69
CA PHE A 59 -0.71 2.11 -4.12
C PHE A 59 -1.42 2.22 -2.78
N LEU A 60 -0.65 2.38 -1.72
CA LEU A 60 -1.19 2.81 -0.44
C LEU A 60 -1.29 4.34 -0.50
N GLU A 61 -2.30 4.92 0.11
CA GLU A 61 -2.26 6.35 0.39
C GLU A 61 -1.78 6.53 1.82
N VAL A 62 -0.74 7.34 1.96
CA VAL A 62 -0.13 7.66 3.24
C VAL A 62 -0.28 9.16 3.44
N GLU A 63 -0.86 9.57 4.56
CA GLU A 63 -0.85 10.96 4.99
C GLU A 63 0.47 11.21 5.71
N GLY A 64 1.32 12.04 5.10
CA GLY A 64 2.62 12.40 5.64
C GLY A 64 2.49 13.25 6.91
N ASP A 65 3.52 13.23 7.75
CA ASP A 65 3.54 14.01 8.99
C ASP A 65 3.44 15.54 8.77
N GLY A 66 3.74 16.02 7.56
CA GLY A 66 3.54 17.42 7.15
C GLY A 66 2.14 17.72 6.58
N GLY A 67 1.23 16.75 6.60
CA GLY A 67 -0.12 16.84 6.02
C GLY A 67 -0.18 16.62 4.51
N GLU A 68 0.96 16.32 3.86
CA GLU A 68 0.96 16.00 2.44
C GLU A 68 0.45 14.59 2.16
N LYS A 69 -0.08 14.39 0.95
CA LYS A 69 -0.49 13.06 0.49
C LYS A 69 0.68 12.36 -0.19
N LEU A 70 1.14 11.26 0.39
CA LEU A 70 2.18 10.39 -0.14
C LEU A 70 1.52 9.19 -0.82
N THR A 71 1.83 8.98 -2.10
CA THR A 71 1.34 7.83 -2.87
C THR A 71 2.56 7.05 -3.36
N PRO A 72 3.00 6.00 -2.62
CA PRO A 72 4.14 5.17 -2.99
C PRO A 72 3.87 4.57 -4.37
N LYS A 73 4.75 4.85 -5.34
CA LYS A 73 4.50 4.49 -6.74
C LYS A 73 4.74 3.00 -7.00
N ARG A 74 5.42 2.30 -6.08
CA ARG A 74 5.80 0.89 -6.15
C ARG A 74 5.59 0.22 -4.79
N PRO A 75 5.35 -1.10 -4.73
CA PRO A 75 5.26 -1.82 -3.46
C PRO A 75 6.50 -1.68 -2.57
N CYS A 76 7.70 -1.57 -3.17
CA CYS A 76 8.96 -1.38 -2.45
C CYS A 76 9.23 0.06 -2.00
N ASP A 77 8.34 1.01 -2.31
CA ASP A 77 8.47 2.38 -1.84
C ASP A 77 8.06 2.51 -0.36
N ILE A 78 7.32 1.55 0.21
CA ILE A 78 7.17 1.46 1.66
C ILE A 78 8.30 0.60 2.22
N LEU A 79 9.15 1.22 3.04
CA LEU A 79 10.37 0.61 3.53
C LEU A 79 10.10 -0.28 4.74
N ARG A 80 9.30 0.21 5.69
CA ARG A 80 8.96 -0.52 6.93
C ARG A 80 7.80 0.15 7.66
N LYS A 81 7.18 -0.64 8.54
CA LYS A 81 6.28 -0.15 9.60
C LYS A 81 7.12 0.45 10.73
N ILE A 82 6.62 1.52 11.31
CA ILE A 82 7.22 2.17 12.48
C ILE A 82 6.35 1.80 13.67
N ASP A 83 6.93 1.07 14.61
CA ASP A 83 6.29 0.88 15.90
C ASP A 83 6.30 2.23 16.62
N THR A 84 5.12 2.82 16.82
CA THR A 84 4.97 3.86 17.83
C THR A 84 5.23 3.19 19.16
N ILE A 85 6.41 3.43 19.73
CA ILE A 85 6.72 3.08 21.12
C ILE A 85 5.64 3.79 21.96
N GLU A 86 4.66 3.03 22.45
CA GLU A 86 3.89 3.50 23.62
C GLU A 86 4.92 3.79 24.71
N PRO A 87 4.89 4.97 25.36
CA PRO A 87 5.69 5.14 26.56
C PRO A 87 5.31 4.01 27.50
N SER A 88 6.29 3.18 27.85
CA SER A 88 6.14 2.08 28.78
C SER A 88 5.36 2.57 29.98
N ALA A 89 4.12 2.11 30.13
CA ALA A 89 3.34 2.33 31.33
C ALA A 89 3.99 1.49 32.45
N GLU A 90 5.08 2.01 33.01
CA GLU A 90 5.52 1.65 34.35
C GLU A 90 4.58 2.34 35.33
N LEU A 91 3.62 1.58 35.87
CA LEU A 91 2.95 1.83 37.15
C LEU A 91 2.90 0.51 37.94
#